data_AF-A0A2G9NBL8-F1
#
_entry.id   AF-A0A2G9NBL8-F1
#
_cell.length_a   1.000
_cell.length_b   1.000
_cell.length_c   1.000
_cell.angle_alpha   90.00
_cell.angle_beta   90.00
_cell.angle_gamma   90.00
#
_symmetry.space_group_name_H-M   'P 1'
#
loop_
_entity.id
_entity.type
_entity.pdbx_description
1 polymer ?
#
loop_
_entity_poly.entity_id
_entity_poly.type
_entity_poly.pdbx_seq_one_letter_code
_entity_poly.pdbx_strand_id
1 'polypeptide(L)'
;MYGRIPSYEETLIHAIKQRDVRYLIASLILFRKITNWSLLYKLAKKENLVKEIAALYEVARRTIRKVRRIPKRFLHLAQKNKTKKFSYIINHLSSDDYKDIEKKWKVHIPLNHEDLEEYTK
;
A
#
# COMPACT_ATOMS: atom_id res chain seq x y z
N MET A 1 2.15 -22.38 -4.75
CA MET A 1 3.50 -21.78 -4.64
C MET A 1 4.47 -22.91 -4.37
N TYR A 2 5.40 -23.21 -5.29
CA TYR A 2 6.37 -24.31 -5.12
C TYR A 2 7.59 -23.81 -4.32
N GLY A 3 7.80 -24.33 -3.10
CA GLY A 3 9.07 -24.43 -2.36
C GLY A 3 9.90 -23.16 -2.05
N ARG A 4 9.59 -22.00 -2.64
CA ARG A 4 10.37 -20.76 -2.46
C ARG A 4 9.72 -19.85 -1.43
N ILE A 5 10.55 -19.23 -0.60
CA ILE A 5 10.12 -18.16 0.31
C ILE A 5 9.86 -16.91 -0.53
N PRO A 6 8.65 -16.33 -0.52
CA PRO A 6 8.36 -15.12 -1.26
C PRO A 6 9.16 -13.93 -0.69
N SER A 7 9.57 -13.02 -1.57
CA SER A 7 10.14 -11.75 -1.13
C SER A 7 9.11 -10.90 -0.38
N TYR A 8 9.58 -9.90 0.38
CA TYR A 8 8.68 -8.96 1.06
C TYR A 8 7.81 -8.19 0.06
N GLU A 9 8.36 -7.86 -1.11
CA GLU A 9 7.66 -7.21 -2.21
C GLU A 9 6.52 -8.09 -2.77
N GLU A 10 6.79 -9.38 -2.99
CA GLU A 10 5.76 -10.33 -3.44
C GLU A 10 4.68 -10.56 -2.38
N THR A 11 5.09 -10.67 -1.11
CA THR A 11 4.18 -10.88 0.02
C THR A 11 3.25 -9.69 0.21
N LEU A 12 3.77 -8.46 0.12
CA LEU A 12 2.98 -7.24 0.20
C LEU A 12 1.93 -7.17 -0.91
N ILE A 13 2.31 -7.50 -2.15
CA ILE A 13 1.37 -7.54 -3.28
C ILE A 13 0.30 -8.60 -3.06
N HIS A 14 0.70 -9.79 -2.59
CA HIS A 14 -0.24 -10.87 -2.32
C HIS A 14 -1.26 -10.49 -1.24
N ALA A 15 -0.82 -9.85 -0.15
CA ALA A 15 -1.71 -9.42 0.93
C ALA A 15 -2.74 -8.39 0.46
N ILE A 16 -2.33 -7.39 -0.32
CA ILE A 16 -3.24 -6.36 -0.86
C ILE A 16 -4.26 -6.99 -1.84
N LYS A 17 -3.86 -8.00 -2.60
CA LYS A 17 -4.76 -8.73 -3.50
C LYS A 17 -5.84 -9.53 -2.78
N GLN A 18 -5.67 -9.86 -1.50
CA GLN A 18 -6.71 -10.55 -0.73
C GLN A 18 -7.93 -9.65 -0.47
N ARG A 19 -7.80 -8.32 -0.62
CA ARG A 19 -8.90 -7.36 -0.45
C ARG A 19 -9.62 -7.54 0.90
N ASP A 20 -8.85 -7.87 1.94
CA ASP A 20 -9.32 -8.11 3.30
C ASP A 20 -8.56 -7.20 4.28
N VAL A 21 -9.29 -6.63 5.23
CA VAL A 21 -8.78 -5.62 6.17
C VAL A 21 -7.65 -6.16 7.03
N ARG A 22 -7.77 -7.40 7.53
CA ARG A 22 -6.75 -8.00 8.41
C ARG A 22 -5.44 -8.20 7.66
N TYR A 23 -5.52 -8.68 6.42
CA TYR A 23 -4.34 -8.83 5.57
C TYR A 23 -3.71 -7.47 5.23
N LEU A 24 -4.51 -6.43 4.98
CA LEU A 24 -4.00 -5.09 4.74
C LEU A 24 -3.26 -4.54 5.96
N ILE A 25 -3.88 -4.55 7.14
CA ILE A 25 -3.28 -4.08 8.40
C ILE A 25 -1.96 -4.81 8.65
N ALA A 26 -1.98 -6.15 8.63
CA ALA A 26 -0.80 -6.97 8.84
C ALA A 26 0.31 -6.68 7.81
N SER A 27 -0.06 -6.38 6.56
CA SER A 27 0.91 -6.11 5.50
C SER A 27 1.62 -4.77 5.62
N LEU A 28 1.06 -3.78 6.34
CA LEU A 28 1.68 -2.45 6.43
C LEU A 28 3.09 -2.51 7.04
N ILE A 29 3.33 -3.43 7.98
CA ILE A 29 4.66 -3.62 8.59
C ILE A 29 5.73 -4.02 7.59
N LEU A 30 5.34 -4.66 6.48
CA LEU A 30 6.25 -5.12 5.44
C LEU A 30 6.94 -3.95 4.74
N PHE A 31 6.35 -2.75 4.72
CA PHE A 31 6.98 -1.54 4.17
C PHE A 31 8.32 -1.18 4.85
N ARG A 32 8.55 -1.63 6.09
CA ARG A 32 9.86 -1.50 6.77
C ARG A 32 10.95 -2.37 6.14
N LYS A 33 10.55 -3.49 5.54
CA LYS A 33 11.43 -4.54 5.01
C LYS A 33 11.64 -4.42 3.50
N ILE A 34 10.82 -3.66 2.79
CA ILE A 34 10.98 -3.41 1.35
C ILE A 34 12.35 -2.78 1.08
N THR A 35 13.16 -3.47 0.29
CA THR A 35 14.48 -3.03 -0.12
C THR A 35 14.54 -2.80 -1.62
N ASN A 36 13.77 -3.58 -2.39
CA ASN A 36 13.75 -3.54 -3.84
C ASN A 36 12.48 -2.85 -4.35
N TRP A 37 12.47 -1.52 -4.25
CA TRP A 37 11.37 -0.69 -4.74
C TRP A 37 11.09 -0.85 -6.24
N SER A 38 12.12 -1.16 -7.03
CA SER A 38 11.98 -1.43 -8.47
C SER A 38 11.18 -2.72 -8.72
N LEU A 39 11.46 -3.78 -7.96
CA LEU A 39 10.69 -5.02 -8.00
C LEU A 39 9.25 -4.77 -7.54
N LEU A 40 9.05 -4.08 -6.41
CA LEU A 40 7.71 -3.75 -5.93
C LEU A 40 6.90 -3.00 -6.98
N TYR A 41 7.52 -2.01 -7.65
CA TYR A 41 6.86 -1.26 -8.71
C TYR A 41 6.45 -2.16 -9.88
N LYS A 42 7.35 -3.05 -10.32
CA LYS A 42 7.08 -3.98 -11.43
C LYS A 42 5.92 -4.91 -11.09
N LEU A 43 5.89 -5.46 -9.88
CA LEU A 43 4.82 -6.33 -9.40
C LEU A 43 3.50 -5.56 -9.27
N ALA A 44 3.51 -4.39 -8.64
CA ALA A 44 2.35 -3.53 -8.50
C ALA A 44 1.79 -3.12 -9.87
N LYS A 45 2.64 -2.80 -10.84
CA LYS A 45 2.23 -2.47 -12.21
C LYS A 45 1.57 -3.65 -12.90
N LYS A 46 2.11 -4.86 -12.75
CA LYS A 46 1.54 -6.10 -13.33
C LYS A 46 0.13 -6.36 -12.80
N GLU A 47 -0.09 -6.12 -11.51
CA GLU A 47 -1.37 -6.38 -10.84
C GLU A 47 -2.31 -5.15 -10.84
N ASN A 48 -1.92 -4.04 -11.48
CA ASN A 48 -2.64 -2.77 -11.46
C ASN A 48 -2.93 -2.22 -10.04
N LEU A 49 -1.94 -2.32 -9.14
CA LEU A 49 -2.00 -1.91 -7.73
C LEU A 49 -1.04 -0.75 -7.39
N VAL A 50 -0.50 -0.06 -8.39
CA VAL A 50 0.56 0.94 -8.19
C VAL A 50 0.11 2.08 -7.28
N LYS A 51 -1.14 2.53 -7.42
CA LYS A 51 -1.70 3.64 -6.62
C LYS A 51 -2.04 3.20 -5.21
N GLU A 52 -2.58 2.00 -5.08
CA GLU A 52 -2.90 1.35 -3.81
C GLU A 52 -1.62 1.18 -2.98
N ILE A 53 -0.52 0.73 -3.59
CA ILE A 53 0.77 0.63 -2.93
C ILE A 53 1.28 2.01 -2.49
N ALA A 54 1.15 3.04 -3.33
CA ALA A 54 1.60 4.38 -2.99
C ALA A 54 0.77 5.01 -1.85
N ALA A 55 -0.54 4.79 -1.85
CA ALA A 55 -1.45 5.22 -0.79
C ALA A 55 -1.13 4.51 0.54
N LEU A 56 -1.05 3.18 0.52
CA LEU A 56 -0.73 2.38 1.71
C LEU A 56 0.67 2.65 2.24
N TYR A 57 1.63 2.97 1.36
CA TYR A 57 2.95 3.43 1.78
C TYR A 57 2.88 4.74 2.59
N GLU A 58 2.05 5.71 2.16
CA GLU A 58 1.88 6.96 2.89
C GLU A 58 1.18 6.74 4.24
N VAL A 59 0.19 5.84 4.29
CA VAL A 59 -0.41 5.40 5.56
C VAL A 59 0.67 4.78 6.46
N ALA A 60 1.42 3.80 5.97
CA ALA A 60 2.48 3.13 6.71
C ALA A 60 3.58 4.10 7.17
N ARG A 61 3.91 5.14 6.40
CA ARG A 61 4.88 6.17 6.81
C ARG A 61 4.40 7.03 7.98
N ARG A 62 3.08 7.17 8.16
CA ARG A 62 2.48 7.92 9.28
C ARG A 62 2.36 7.06 10.53
N THR A 63 2.03 5.78 10.37
CA THR A 63 1.70 4.90 11.50
C THR A 63 2.87 4.03 11.95
N ILE A 64 3.72 3.58 11.03
CA ILE A 64 4.75 2.58 11.31
C ILE A 64 6.14 3.22 11.37
N ARG A 65 6.82 3.00 12.50
CA ARG A 65 8.20 3.45 12.72
C ARG A 65 9.18 2.79 11.74
N LYS A 66 10.18 3.54 11.30
CA LYS A 66 11.32 3.07 10.49
C LYS A 66 10.95 2.50 9.11
N VAL A 67 9.80 2.86 8.54
CA VAL A 67 9.49 2.56 7.13
C VAL A 67 10.52 3.26 6.24
N ARG A 68 11.09 2.57 5.25
CA ARG A 68 12.13 3.16 4.39
C ARG A 68 11.55 4.22 3.45
N ARG A 69 12.38 5.18 3.01
CA ARG A 69 11.95 6.18 2.04
C ARG A 69 11.77 5.52 0.67
N ILE A 70 10.60 5.70 0.07
CA ILE A 70 10.34 5.26 -1.30
C ILE A 70 11.08 6.20 -2.29
N PRO A 71 11.69 5.67 -3.36
CA PRO A 71 12.34 6.50 -4.37
C PRO A 71 11.34 7.46 -5.03
N LYS A 72 11.75 8.73 -5.22
CA LYS A 72 10.93 9.75 -5.89
C LYS A 72 10.42 9.29 -7.27
N ARG A 73 11.23 8.50 -8.00
CA ARG A 73 10.87 7.92 -9.30
C ARG A 73 9.64 7.01 -9.21
N PHE A 74 9.50 6.21 -8.16
CA PHE A 74 8.33 5.36 -7.97
C PHE A 74 7.07 6.22 -7.87
N LEU A 75 7.10 7.24 -7.00
CA LEU A 75 5.95 8.13 -6.76
C LEU A 75 5.56 8.91 -8.02
N HIS A 76 6.54 9.43 -8.75
CA HIS A 76 6.30 10.10 -10.04
C HIS A 76 5.58 9.16 -11.00
N LEU A 77 6.09 7.93 -11.18
CA LEU A 77 5.49 6.97 -12.10
C LEU A 77 4.08 6.56 -11.67
N ALA A 78 3.84 6.41 -10.37
CA ALA A 78 2.52 6.12 -9.81
C ALA A 78 1.49 7.23 -10.12
N GLN A 79 1.93 8.49 -10.14
CA GLN A 79 1.07 9.64 -10.47
C GLN A 79 0.83 9.82 -11.98
N LYS A 80 1.72 9.31 -12.84
CA LYS A 80 1.63 9.49 -14.29
C LYS A 80 0.35 8.87 -14.89
N ASN A 81 -0.16 7.80 -14.28
CA ASN A 81 -1.46 7.23 -14.63
C ASN A 81 -2.59 8.11 -14.09
N LYS A 82 -2.92 9.18 -14.83
CA LYS A 82 -4.02 10.11 -14.53
C LYS A 82 -5.40 9.47 -14.73
N THR A 83 -5.71 8.41 -14.00
CA THR A 83 -7.09 7.93 -13.87
C THR A 83 -7.89 8.97 -13.09
N LYS A 84 -8.99 9.48 -13.68
CA LYS A 84 -9.88 10.45 -13.02
C LYS A 84 -10.76 9.80 -11.94
N LYS A 85 -11.00 8.49 -12.04
CA LYS A 85 -11.87 7.72 -11.14
C LYS A 85 -11.12 7.28 -9.89
N PHE A 86 -11.79 7.33 -8.75
CA PHE A 86 -11.31 6.71 -7.51
C PHE A 86 -11.44 5.18 -7.63
N SER A 87 -10.43 4.45 -7.16
CA SER A 87 -10.50 3.00 -6.94
C SER A 87 -10.66 2.70 -5.46
N TYR A 88 -11.17 1.52 -5.13
CA TYR A 88 -11.25 1.03 -3.75
C TYR A 88 -10.16 -0.01 -3.51
N ILE A 89 -9.49 0.04 -2.35
CA ILE A 89 -8.64 -1.09 -1.94
C ILE A 89 -9.53 -2.26 -1.52
N ILE A 90 -10.63 -2.02 -0.82
CA ILE A 90 -11.67 -3.02 -0.53
C ILE A 90 -13.00 -2.41 -0.95
N ASN A 91 -13.78 -3.15 -1.73
CA ASN A 91 -15.01 -2.63 -2.32
C ASN A 91 -15.95 -2.08 -1.23
N HIS A 92 -16.47 -0.88 -1.46
CA HIS A 92 -17.43 -0.18 -0.59
C HIS A 92 -16.92 0.17 0.82
N LEU A 93 -15.63 0.04 1.09
CA LEU A 93 -15.04 0.39 2.38
C LEU A 93 -14.06 1.56 2.23
N SER A 94 -14.28 2.61 3.02
CA SER A 94 -13.44 3.80 3.05
C SER A 94 -13.46 4.43 4.43
N SER A 95 -12.36 5.08 4.80
CA SER A 95 -12.21 5.85 6.03
C SER A 95 -12.22 7.35 5.76
N ASP A 96 -12.55 8.15 6.78
CA ASP A 96 -12.39 9.61 6.76
C ASP A 96 -11.01 10.08 7.25
N ASP A 97 -10.20 9.19 7.82
CA ASP A 97 -8.94 9.54 8.48
C ASP A 97 -7.80 9.86 7.49
N TYR A 98 -7.87 9.29 6.29
CA TYR A 98 -6.80 9.41 5.28
C TYR A 98 -7.22 10.16 4.02
N LYS A 99 -8.23 11.04 4.12
CA LYS A 99 -8.80 11.76 2.95
C LYS A 99 -7.77 12.50 2.11
N ASP A 100 -6.71 13.01 2.71
CA ASP A 100 -5.65 13.71 1.99
C ASP A 100 -4.82 12.74 1.11
N ILE A 101 -4.50 11.55 1.63
CA ILE A 101 -3.87 10.45 0.89
C ILE A 101 -4.83 9.94 -0.20
N GLU A 102 -6.11 9.73 0.15
CA GLU A 102 -7.12 9.26 -0.81
C GLU A 102 -7.25 10.22 -1.99
N LYS A 103 -7.35 11.53 -1.73
CA LYS A 103 -7.47 12.56 -2.77
C LYS A 103 -6.25 12.60 -3.68
N LYS A 104 -5.05 12.43 -3.13
CA LYS A 104 -3.77 12.45 -3.84
C LYS A 104 -3.61 11.26 -4.77
N TRP A 105 -3.97 10.06 -4.31
CA TRP A 105 -3.78 8.82 -5.06
C TRP A 105 -5.01 8.35 -5.82
N LYS A 106 -6.18 8.93 -5.56
CA LYS A 106 -7.49 8.49 -6.07
C LYS A 106 -7.79 7.05 -5.68
N VAL A 107 -7.56 6.73 -4.41
CA VAL A 107 -7.75 5.38 -3.84
C VAL A 107 -8.45 5.53 -2.50
N HIS A 108 -9.53 4.78 -2.27
CA HIS A 108 -10.20 4.69 -0.98
C HIS A 108 -9.48 3.70 -0.07
N ILE A 109 -9.15 4.18 1.14
CA ILE A 109 -8.37 3.46 2.14
C ILE A 109 -9.35 2.91 3.20
N PRO A 110 -9.42 1.59 3.40
CA PRO A 110 -10.39 0.94 4.27
C PRO A 110 -9.89 0.83 5.72
N LEU A 111 -9.03 1.75 6.16
CA LEU A 111 -8.36 1.70 7.47
C LEU A 111 -8.60 3.00 8.21
N ASN A 112 -8.92 2.91 9.50
CA ASN A 112 -9.01 4.04 10.43
C ASN A 112 -7.75 4.12 11.30
N HIS A 113 -7.59 5.22 12.03
CA HIS A 113 -6.54 5.40 13.01
C HIS A 113 -6.60 4.35 14.13
N GLU A 114 -7.80 4.05 14.63
CA GLU A 114 -8.06 3.06 15.68
C GLU A 114 -7.54 1.67 15.30
N ASP A 115 -7.70 1.27 14.02
CA ASP A 115 -7.21 -0.02 13.49
C ASP A 115 -5.68 -0.16 13.57
N LEU A 116 -4.96 0.96 13.68
CA LEU A 116 -3.51 1.02 13.57
C LEU A 116 -2.81 1.41 14.88
N GLU A 117 -3.55 1.72 15.94
CA GLU A 117 -2.99 2.12 17.24
C GLU A 117 -2.05 1.06 17.82
N GLU A 118 -2.44 -0.21 17.74
CA GLU A 118 -1.64 -1.34 18.25
C GLU A 118 -0.27 -1.47 17.55
N TYR A 119 -0.16 -1.00 16.31
CA TYR A 119 1.04 -1.10 15.48
C TYR A 119 1.97 0.12 15.55
N THR A 120 1.58 1.12 16.34
CA THR A 120 2.30 2.40 16.46
C THR A 120 3.46 2.34 17.49
N LYS A 121 3.48 1.31 18.36
CA LYS A 121 4.50 1.11 19.41
C LYS A 121 5.83 0.61 18.83
#